data_AF-A0A2G2XCV0-F1
#
_entry.id   AF-A0A2G2XCV0-F1
#
_cell.length_a   1.000
_cell.length_b   1.000
_cell.length_c   1.000
_cell.angle_alpha   90.00
_cell.angle_beta   90.00
_cell.angle_gamma   90.00
#
_symmetry.space_group_name_H-M   'P 1'
#
loop_
_entity.id
_entity.type
_entity.pdbx_description
1 polymer ?
#
loop_
_entity_poly.entity_id
_entity_poly.type
_entity_poly.pdbx_seq_one_letter_code
_entity_poly.pdbx_strand_id
1 'polypeptide(L)' 'MGRKKRVEFDEGAPDDFDPNNPYKDPVAFFEMREHLVREKWVVIEKVKILCEKFRWCYRIEGVNHLQRVKSRGFSKVMLP' A
#
# COMPACT_ATOMS: atom_id res chain seq x y z
N MET A 1 -31.55 -12.93 -2.66
CA MET A 1 -30.38 -12.15 -3.13
C MET A 1 -29.11 -12.84 -2.66
N GLY A 2 -28.53 -13.69 -3.51
CA GLY A 2 -27.36 -14.50 -3.15
C GLY A 2 -26.10 -13.65 -2.99
N ARG A 3 -25.36 -13.86 -1.89
CA ARG A 3 -24.01 -13.33 -1.68
C ARG A 3 -23.13 -13.80 -2.85
N LYS A 4 -22.66 -12.87 -3.67
CA LYS A 4 -21.69 -13.18 -4.74
C LYS A 4 -20.40 -13.69 -4.10
N LYS A 5 -19.82 -14.72 -4.74
CA LYS A 5 -18.50 -15.32 -4.50
C LYS A 5 -17.46 -14.20 -4.30
N ARG A 6 -16.48 -14.40 -3.40
CA ARG A 6 -15.37 -13.43 -3.21
C ARG A 6 -14.83 -13.02 -4.56
N VAL A 7 -14.62 -11.73 -4.76
CA VAL A 7 -13.89 -11.21 -5.92
C VAL A 7 -12.46 -11.70 -5.73
N GLU A 8 -12.02 -12.63 -6.59
CA GLU A 8 -10.61 -13.00 -6.71
C GLU A 8 -9.93 -11.86 -7.48
N PHE A 9 -8.89 -11.30 -6.89
CA PHE A 9 -8.07 -10.28 -7.53
C PHE A 9 -6.81 -10.97 -8.03
N ASP A 10 -6.49 -10.80 -9.31
CA ASP A 10 -5.21 -11.23 -9.85
C ASP A 10 -4.14 -10.22 -9.41
N GLU A 11 -3.30 -10.64 -8.46
CA GLU A 11 -2.30 -9.80 -7.75
C GLU A 11 -0.91 -9.84 -8.40
N GLY A 12 -0.71 -10.65 -9.45
CA GLY A 12 0.60 -10.86 -10.09
C GLY A 12 1.00 -9.73 -11.05
N ALA A 13 2.31 -9.54 -11.22
CA ALA A 13 2.85 -8.73 -12.30
C ALA A 13 2.57 -9.40 -13.66
N PRO A 14 2.34 -8.63 -14.73
CA PRO A 14 2.14 -9.20 -16.07
C PRO A 14 3.43 -9.89 -16.56
N ASP A 15 3.30 -11.13 -17.03
CA ASP A 15 4.43 -11.99 -17.41
C ASP A 15 5.17 -11.52 -18.69
N ASP A 16 4.50 -10.75 -19.57
CA ASP A 16 4.97 -10.43 -20.92
C ASP A 16 5.53 -9.00 -21.11
N PHE A 17 5.71 -8.22 -20.05
CA PHE A 17 6.20 -6.83 -20.17
C PHE A 17 7.74 -6.76 -20.37
N ASP A 18 8.20 -6.31 -21.54
CA ASP A 18 9.62 -6.02 -21.82
C ASP A 18 9.98 -4.56 -21.42
N PRO A 19 10.81 -4.34 -20.38
CA PRO A 19 11.20 -3.01 -19.94
C PRO A 19 12.02 -2.22 -20.97
N ASN A 20 12.70 -2.90 -21.90
CA ASN A 20 13.56 -2.25 -22.89
C ASN A 20 12.78 -1.69 -24.09
N ASN A 21 11.58 -2.22 -24.35
CA ASN A 21 10.70 -1.71 -25.40
C ASN A 21 9.23 -1.66 -24.96
N PRO A 22 8.87 -0.68 -24.13
CA PRO A 22 7.58 -0.62 -23.45
C PRO A 22 6.38 -0.34 -24.37
N TYR A 23 6.62 0.06 -25.62
CA TYR A 23 5.55 0.38 -26.59
C TYR A 23 5.33 -0.72 -27.63
N LYS A 24 6.10 -1.81 -27.59
CA LYS A 24 6.02 -2.89 -28.57
C LYS A 24 4.69 -3.64 -28.49
N ASP A 25 4.15 -3.80 -27.28
CA ASP A 25 2.84 -4.37 -27.04
C ASP A 25 1.97 -3.38 -26.24
N PRO A 26 0.92 -2.80 -26.86
CA PRO A 26 0.05 -1.86 -26.18
C PRO A 26 -0.76 -2.50 -25.04
N VAL A 27 -1.05 -3.81 -25.10
CA VAL A 27 -1.85 -4.50 -24.07
C VAL A 27 -1.04 -4.66 -22.79
N ALA A 28 0.17 -5.23 -22.91
CA ALA A 28 1.09 -5.41 -21.78
C ALA A 28 1.46 -4.08 -21.11
N PHE A 29 1.54 -2.98 -21.88
CA PHE A 29 1.78 -1.65 -21.33
C PHE A 29 0.67 -1.16 -20.39
N PHE A 30 -0.60 -1.35 -20.76
CA PHE A 30 -1.71 -0.94 -19.91
C PHE A 30 -1.83 -1.81 -18.66
N GLU A 31 -1.62 -3.12 -18.79
CA GLU A 31 -1.62 -4.06 -17.66
C GLU A 31 -0.51 -3.73 -16.64
N MET A 32 0.69 -3.41 -17.11
CA MET A 32 1.79 -3.00 -16.22
C MET A 32 1.49 -1.66 -15.53
N ARG A 33 0.84 -0.72 -16.22
CA ARG A 33 0.39 0.53 -15.58
C ARG A 33 -0.65 0.28 -14.50
N GLU A 34 -1.60 -0.62 -14.72
CA GLU A 34 -2.57 -1.01 -13.70
C GLU A 34 -1.89 -1.63 -12.47
N HIS A 35 -0.94 -2.54 -12.70
CA HIS A 35 -0.16 -3.15 -11.62
C HIS A 35 0.60 -2.11 -10.79
N LEU A 36 1.32 -1.19 -11.44
CA LEU A 36 2.05 -0.12 -10.75
C LEU A 36 1.13 0.81 -9.94
N VAL A 37 -0.07 1.09 -10.45
CA VAL A 37 -1.07 1.87 -9.71
C VAL A 37 -1.52 1.10 -8.47
N ARG A 38 -1.78 -0.20 -8.57
CA ARG A 38 -2.16 -1.05 -7.43
C ARG A 38 -1.08 -1.08 -6.35
N GLU A 39 0.19 -1.24 -6.72
CA GLU A 39 1.30 -1.20 -5.75
C GLU A 39 1.38 0.15 -5.02
N LYS A 40 1.18 1.26 -5.74
CA LYS A 40 1.11 2.60 -5.13
C LYS A 40 -0.05 2.72 -4.14
N TRP A 41 -1.22 2.15 -4.47
CA TRP A 41 -2.35 2.10 -3.54
C TRP A 41 -2.01 1.31 -2.28
N VAL A 42 -1.32 0.17 -2.40
CA VAL A 42 -0.87 -0.62 -1.24
C VAL A 42 0.05 0.20 -0.33
N VAL A 43 0.98 0.99 -0.89
CA VAL A 43 1.85 1.88 -0.11
C VAL A 43 1.03 2.96 0.59
N ILE A 44 0.11 3.61 -0.11
CA ILE A 44 -0.78 4.63 0.48
C ILE A 44 -1.59 4.06 1.64
N GLU A 45 -2.14 2.85 1.48
CA GLU A 45 -2.97 2.23 2.52
C GLU A 45 -2.13 1.83 3.75
N LYS A 46 -0.91 1.34 3.55
CA LYS A 46 0.05 1.12 4.65
C LYS A 46 0.31 2.41 5.44
N VAL A 47 0.45 3.54 4.76
CA VAL A 47 0.64 4.86 5.40
C VAL A 47 -0.63 5.29 6.15
N LYS A 48 -1.83 5.08 5.59
CA LYS A 48 -3.10 5.38 6.29
C LYS A 48 -3.25 4.59 7.57
N ILE A 49 -2.96 3.29 7.54
CA ILE A 49 -2.98 2.42 8.73
C ILE A 49 -2.01 2.96 9.80
N LEU A 50 -0.83 3.43 9.39
CA LEU A 50 0.13 4.04 10.29
C LEU A 50 -0.42 5.33 10.93
N CYS A 51 -0.99 6.22 10.12
CA CYS A 51 -1.62 7.46 10.59
C CYS A 51 -2.77 7.20 11.58
N GLU A 52 -3.59 6.18 11.34
CA GLU A 52 -4.67 5.79 12.24
C GLU A 52 -4.13 5.31 13.59
N LYS A 53 -3.12 4.43 13.57
CA LYS A 53 -2.44 3.97 14.80
C LYS A 53 -1.80 5.13 15.57
N PHE A 54 -1.28 6.13 14.86
CA PHE A 54 -0.69 7.32 15.48
C PHE A 54 -1.76 8.18 16.18
N ARG A 55 -2.89 8.43 15.52
CA ARG A 55 -4.05 9.12 16.13
C ARG A 55 -4.58 8.37 17.34
N TRP A 56 -4.60 7.03 17.29
CA TRP A 56 -5.01 6.21 18.42
C TRP A 56 -4.04 6.33 19.61
N CYS A 57 -2.73 6.31 19.37
CA CYS A 57 -1.73 6.54 20.42
C CYS A 57 -1.89 7.93 21.05
N TYR A 58 -2.10 8.97 20.24
CA TYR A 58 -2.35 10.34 20.73
C TYR A 58 -3.60 10.40 21.62
N ARG A 59 -4.67 9.69 21.24
CA ARG A 59 -5.93 9.65 22.01
C ARG A 59 -5.77 8.97 23.37
N ILE A 60 -4.93 7.94 23.49
CA ILE A 60 -4.79 7.16 24.74
C ILE A 60 -3.79 7.80 25.70
N GLU A 61 -2.67 8.29 25.20
CA GLU A 61 -1.51 8.63 26.05
C GLU A 61 -1.48 10.11 26.46
N GLY A 62 -2.22 10.98 25.77
CA GLY A 62 -2.27 12.41 26.07
C GLY A 62 -0.89 13.05 25.98
N VAL A 63 -0.35 13.50 27.12
CA VAL A 63 0.89 14.29 27.19
C VAL A 63 2.16 13.49 26.83
N ASN A 64 2.18 12.16 27.04
CA ASN A 64 3.37 11.31 26.87
C ASN A 64 3.51 10.65 25.48
N HIS A 65 2.71 11.07 24.49
CA HIS A 65 2.66 10.43 23.18
C HIS A 65 4.02 10.41 22.47
N LEU A 66 4.86 11.43 22.59
CA LEU A 66 6.15 11.51 21.90
C LEU A 66 7.18 10.46 22.36
N GLN A 67 7.29 10.20 23.67
CA GLN A 67 8.26 9.25 24.21
C GLN A 67 7.85 7.79 23.95
N ARG A 68 6.55 7.49 24.06
CA ARG A 68 6.03 6.12 23.92
C ARG A 68 5.76 5.70 22.47
N VAL A 69 5.46 6.64 21.57
CA VAL A 69 5.42 6.37 20.12
C VAL A 69 6.80 5.95 19.59
N LYS A 70 7.86 6.61 20.08
CA LYS A 70 9.24 6.27 19.69
C LYS A 70 9.64 4.89 20.20
N SER A 71 9.22 4.50 21.41
CA SER A 71 9.52 3.18 21.99
C SER A 71 8.70 2.04 21.37
N ARG A 72 7.49 2.32 20.85
CA ARG A 72 6.66 1.32 20.14
C ARG A 72 7.11 1.04 18.71
N GLY A 73 8.21 1.63 18.26
CA GLY A 73 8.83 1.31 16.96
C GLY A 73 8.19 1.99 15.75
N PHE A 74 7.31 2.98 15.94
CA PHE A 74 6.75 3.77 14.83
C PHE A 74 7.82 4.60 14.09
N SER A 75 8.99 4.83 14.71
CA SER A 75 10.13 5.51 14.09
C SER A 75 10.76 4.75 12.93
N LYS A 76 10.56 3.42 12.82
CA LYS A 76 11.21 2.59 11.79
C LYS A 76 10.44 2.56 10.46
N VAL A 77 9.21 3.07 10.43
CA VAL A 77 8.36 3.17 9.21
C VAL A 77 8.35 4.60 8.63
N MET A 78 8.97 5.56 9.34
CA MET A 78 8.97 6.98 8.96
C MET A 78 10.34 7.46 8.43
N LEU A 79 11.31 6.56 8.26
CA LEU A 79 12.57 6.85 7.59
C LEU A 79 12.61 6.05 6.27
N PRO A 80 12.91 6.70 5.13
CA PRO A 80 13.10 6.04 3.85
C PRO A 80 14.28 5.05 3.91
#